data_AF-A0A496SEE3-F1
#
_entry.id   AF-A0A496SEE3-F1
#
_cell.length_a   1.000
_cell.length_b   1.000
_cell.length_c   1.000
_cell.angle_alpha   90.00
_cell.angle_beta   90.00
_cell.angle_gamma   90.00
#
_symmetry.space_group_name_H-M   'P 1'
#
loop_
_entity.id
_entity.type
_entity.pdbx_description
1 polymer ?
#
loop_
_entity_poly.entity_id
_entity_poly.type
_entity_poly.pdbx_seq_one_letter_code
_entity_poly.pdbx_strand_id
1 'polypeptide(L)'
;MRILEVKEMWIHTHFITDCEKLPAEGMHRIESGIEPVLRKLGIVYGIHFREEPGERGIRIVLECIPFPEVLKEIRKHLEEIVKDIPVRPRPTEVRIAKENALT
;
A
#
# COMPACT_ATOMS: atom_id res chain seq x y z
N MET A 1 7.44 -6.99 5.39
CA MET A 1 6.06 -6.68 5.81
C MET A 1 5.22 -7.84 5.33
N ARG A 2 4.12 -8.16 6.00
CA ARG A 2 3.23 -9.25 5.60
C ARG A 2 1.80 -8.76 5.53
N ILE A 3 1.04 -9.37 4.62
CA ILE A 3 -0.42 -9.24 4.58
C ILE A 3 -0.98 -10.28 5.56
N LEU A 4 -1.63 -9.79 6.61
CA LEU A 4 -2.23 -10.62 7.65
C LEU A 4 -3.61 -11.13 7.24
N GLU A 5 -4.38 -10.28 6.58
CA GLU A 5 -5.78 -10.54 6.25
C GLU A 5 -6.18 -9.75 4.98
N VAL A 6 -7.16 -10.28 4.27
CA VAL A 6 -7.83 -9.59 3.16
C VAL A 6 -9.32 -9.48 3.49
N LYS A 7 -9.85 -8.26 3.47
CA LYS A 7 -11.27 -7.99 3.72
C LYS A 7 -11.91 -7.34 2.50
N GLU A 8 -12.98 -7.94 2.00
CA GLU A 8 -13.86 -7.30 1.04
C GLU A 8 -14.86 -6.41 1.79
N MET A 9 -14.94 -5.15 1.37
CA MET A 9 -15.91 -4.18 1.89
C MET A 9 -17.00 -3.97 0.83
N TRP A 10 -17.77 -2.88 0.89
CA TRP A 10 -18.84 -2.63 -0.09
C TRP A 10 -18.30 -2.40 -1.51
N ILE A 11 -17.28 -1.54 -1.67
CA ILE A 11 -16.77 -1.13 -2.99
C ILE A 11 -15.25 -1.30 -3.15
N HIS A 12 -14.57 -1.85 -2.15
CA HIS A 12 -13.11 -1.92 -2.11
C HIS A 12 -12.65 -3.16 -1.35
N THR A 13 -11.42 -3.58 -1.62
CA THR A 13 -10.74 -4.66 -0.90
C THR A 13 -9.59 -4.09 -0.08
N HIS A 14 -9.53 -4.47 1.20
CA HIS A 14 -8.48 -4.09 2.13
C HIS A 14 -7.49 -5.24 2.31
N PHE A 15 -6.21 -4.96 2.10
CA PHE A 15 -5.11 -5.83 2.52
C PHE A 15 -4.52 -5.27 3.82
N ILE A 16 -4.77 -5.96 4.93
CA ILE A 16 -4.33 -5.56 6.27
C ILE A 16 -2.90 -6.03 6.46
N THR A 17 -1.99 -5.13 6.83
CA THR A 17 -0.56 -5.45 6.99
C THR A 17 -0.10 -5.40 8.44
N ASP A 18 1.07 -5.98 8.72
CA ASP A 18 1.76 -5.84 10.01
C ASP A 18 2.67 -4.60 10.11
N CYS A 19 2.64 -3.68 9.13
CA CYS A 19 3.49 -2.50 9.14
C CYS A 19 2.88 -1.37 9.96
N GLU A 20 3.59 -0.91 10.98
CA GLU A 20 3.11 0.10 11.92
C GLU A 20 3.03 1.51 11.30
N LYS A 21 3.92 1.81 10.37
CA LYS A 21 3.95 3.08 9.65
C LYS A 21 4.63 2.91 8.31
N LEU A 22 4.00 3.36 7.23
CA LEU A 22 4.56 3.25 5.90
C LEU A 22 5.08 4.62 5.42
N PRO A 23 6.39 4.82 5.21
CA PRO A 23 6.92 6.07 4.67
C PRO A 23 6.55 6.22 3.18
N ALA A 24 6.61 7.45 2.68
CA ALA A 24 6.24 7.78 1.28
C ALA A 24 7.00 6.94 0.24
N GLU A 25 8.28 6.64 0.47
CA GLU A 25 9.06 5.75 -0.39
C GLU A 25 8.48 4.32 -0.44
N GLY A 26 8.02 3.81 0.70
CA GLY A 26 7.35 2.51 0.79
C GLY A 26 6.00 2.50 0.07
N MET A 27 5.22 3.57 0.22
CA MET A 27 3.96 3.76 -0.52
C MET A 27 4.22 3.75 -2.03
N HIS A 28 5.17 4.56 -2.50
CA HIS A 28 5.51 4.66 -3.91
C HIS A 28 6.04 3.35 -4.48
N ARG A 29 6.85 2.60 -3.72
CA ARG A 29 7.32 1.25 -4.10
C ARG A 29 6.14 0.29 -4.29
N ILE A 30 5.15 0.33 -3.41
CA ILE A 30 3.96 -0.53 -3.52
C ILE A 30 3.12 -0.14 -4.73
N GLU A 31 2.81 1.15 -4.89
CA GLU A 31 2.06 1.70 -6.02
C GLU A 31 2.69 1.32 -7.36
N SER A 32 3.97 1.67 -7.54
CA SER A 32 4.71 1.41 -8.78
C SER A 32 4.86 -0.09 -9.07
N GLY A 33 4.92 -0.91 -8.02
CA GLY A 33 5.04 -2.36 -8.15
C GLY A 33 3.74 -3.04 -8.57
N ILE A 34 2.60 -2.60 -8.03
CA ILE A 34 1.31 -3.27 -8.26
C ILE A 34 0.56 -2.71 -9.46
N GLU A 35 0.75 -1.43 -9.81
CA GLU A 35 0.02 -0.77 -10.90
C GLU A 35 0.12 -1.53 -12.24
N PRO A 36 1.29 -2.03 -12.70
CA PRO A 36 1.38 -2.81 -13.93
C PRO A 36 0.57 -4.11 -13.89
N VAL A 37 0.48 -4.74 -12.71
CA VAL A 37 -0.30 -5.96 -12.49
C VAL A 37 -1.79 -5.66 -12.60
N LEU A 38 -2.26 -4.61 -11.93
CA LEU A 38 -3.66 -4.18 -11.99
C LEU A 38 -4.07 -3.85 -13.44
N ARG A 39 -3.25 -3.09 -14.16
CA ARG A 39 -3.49 -2.75 -15.57
C ARG A 39 -3.60 -4.01 -16.45
N LYS A 40 -2.71 -4.99 -16.27
CA LYS A 40 -2.74 -6.26 -17.01
C LYS A 40 -4.02 -7.06 -16.74
N LEU A 41 -4.54 -6.97 -15.52
CA LEU A 41 -5.78 -7.62 -15.10
C LEU A 41 -7.05 -6.83 -15.48
N GLY A 42 -6.91 -5.71 -16.19
CA GLY A 42 -8.04 -4.86 -16.60
C GLY A 42 -8.64 -4.02 -15.47
N ILE A 43 -7.92 -3.86 -14.35
CA ILE A 43 -8.34 -3.04 -13.21
C ILE A 43 -7.81 -1.62 -13.40
N VAL A 44 -8.73 -0.66 -13.49
CA VAL A 44 -8.44 0.77 -13.75
C VAL A 44 -8.47 1.61 -12.45
N TYR A 45 -8.79 0.98 -11.33
CA TYR A 45 -9.00 1.65 -10.05
C TYR A 45 -7.69 1.92 -9.31
N GLY A 46 -7.72 2.91 -8.41
CA GLY A 46 -6.57 3.33 -7.62
C GLY A 46 -6.27 2.41 -6.45
N ILE A 47 -5.05 2.57 -5.91
CA ILE A 47 -4.70 2.08 -4.58
C ILE A 47 -4.47 3.29 -3.68
N HIS A 48 -4.79 3.16 -2.40
CA HIS A 48 -4.39 4.15 -1.41
C HIS A 48 -4.08 3.46 -0.06
N PHE A 49 -3.49 4.20 0.86
CA PHE A 49 -3.05 3.68 2.14
C PHE A 49 -3.85 4.33 3.27
N ARG A 50 -4.25 3.54 4.27
CA ARG A 50 -4.96 4.05 5.44
C ARG A 50 -4.39 3.49 6.74
N GLU A 51 -4.33 4.35 7.74
CA GLU A 51 -4.23 3.99 9.15
C GLU A 51 -5.65 3.87 9.71
N GLU A 52 -5.95 2.79 10.43
CA GLU A 52 -7.24 2.61 11.09
C GLU A 52 -7.07 2.78 12.61
N PRO A 53 -7.88 3.63 13.27
CA PRO A 53 -7.82 3.78 14.72
C PRO A 53 -8.00 2.44 15.45
N GLY A 54 -7.04 2.10 16.31
CA GLY A 54 -7.05 0.85 17.08
C GLY A 54 -6.41 -0.35 16.36
N GLU A 55 -5.99 -0.21 15.10
CA GLU A 55 -5.20 -1.22 14.40
C GLU A 55 -3.71 -0.86 14.41
N ARG A 56 -2.84 -1.85 14.60
CA ARG A 56 -1.38 -1.66 14.62
C ARG A 56 -0.76 -1.65 13.21
N GLY A 57 -1.55 -1.65 12.16
CA GLY A 57 -1.11 -1.91 10.79
C GLY A 57 -1.69 -0.94 9.76
N ILE A 58 -0.92 -0.70 8.70
CA ILE A 58 -1.39 0.03 7.51
C ILE A 58 -2.27 -0.90 6.65
N ARG A 59 -3.37 -0.35 6.15
CA ARG A 59 -4.22 -0.98 5.14
C ARG A 59 -3.80 -0.50 3.76
N ILE A 60 -3.57 -1.44 2.85
CA ILE A 60 -3.51 -1.16 1.41
C ILE A 60 -4.94 -1.34 0.89
N VAL A 61 -5.53 -0.27 0.39
CA VAL A 61 -6.89 -0.25 -0.11
C VAL A 61 -6.85 -0.31 -1.62
N LEU A 62 -7.45 -1.35 -2.20
CA LEU A 62 -7.73 -1.45 -3.61
C LEU A 62 -9.17 -0.98 -3.85
N GLU A 63 -9.36 0.04 -4.68
CA GLU A 63 -10.67 0.63 -4.97
C GLU A 63 -11.52 -0.22 -5.94
N CYS A 64 -11.51 -1.53 -5.75
CA CYS A 64 -12.40 -2.48 -6.43
C CYS A 64 -12.55 -3.75 -5.61
N ILE A 65 -13.51 -4.60 -5.99
CA ILE A 65 -13.66 -5.97 -5.48
C ILE A 65 -13.40 -6.93 -6.65
N PRO A 66 -12.19 -7.49 -6.77
CA PRO A 66 -11.85 -8.40 -7.85
C PRO A 66 -12.58 -9.74 -7.70
N PHE A 67 -12.76 -10.47 -8.81
CA PHE A 67 -13.15 -11.87 -8.73
C PHE A 67 -12.14 -12.69 -7.91
N PRO A 68 -12.57 -13.77 -7.22
CA PRO A 68 -11.71 -14.49 -6.28
C PRO A 68 -10.33 -14.92 -6.83
N GLU A 69 -10.26 -15.39 -8.08
CA GLU A 69 -8.97 -15.79 -8.67
C GLU A 69 -8.06 -14.59 -8.98
N VAL A 70 -8.65 -13.46 -9.42
CA VAL A 70 -7.94 -12.20 -9.62
C VAL A 70 -7.43 -11.66 -8.29
N LEU A 71 -8.24 -11.75 -7.23
CA LEU A 71 -7.86 -11.32 -5.90
C LEU A 71 -6.68 -12.14 -5.35
N LYS A 72 -6.66 -13.46 -5.57
CA LYS A 72 -5.52 -14.32 -5.21
C LYS A 72 -4.24 -13.90 -5.95
N GLU A 73 -4.34 -13.58 -7.24
CA GLU A 73 -3.20 -13.12 -8.04
C GLU A 73 -2.66 -11.78 -7.51
N ILE A 74 -3.53 -10.81 -7.27
CA ILE A 74 -3.16 -9.50 -6.70
C ILE A 74 -2.50 -9.68 -5.33
N ARG A 75 -3.08 -10.50 -4.45
CA ARG A 75 -2.52 -10.78 -3.13
C ARG A 75 -1.10 -11.32 -3.24
N LYS A 76 -0.87 -12.31 -4.11
CA LYS A 76 0.46 -12.91 -4.31
C LYS A 76 1.47 -11.86 -4.77
N HIS A 77 1.10 -11.00 -5.72
CA HIS A 77 1.96 -9.92 -6.18
C HIS A 77 2.26 -8.90 -5.08
N LEU A 78 1.25 -8.49 -4.32
CA LEU A 78 1.45 -7.59 -3.19
C LEU A 78 2.38 -8.20 -2.15
N GLU A 79 2.18 -9.47 -1.77
CA GLU A 79 3.06 -10.20 -0.83
C GLU A 79 4.53 -10.15 -1.27
N GLU A 80 4.80 -10.35 -2.56
CA GLU A 80 6.15 -10.25 -3.14
C GLU A 80 6.71 -8.82 -3.12
N ILE A 81 5.89 -7.81 -3.40
CA ILE A 81 6.31 -6.41 -3.40
C ILE A 81 6.67 -5.96 -1.98
N VAL A 82 5.89 -6.40 -0.98
CA VAL A 82 5.97 -5.90 0.40
C VAL A 82 6.95 -6.66 1.30
N LYS A 83 7.42 -7.84 0.87
CA LYS A 83 8.22 -8.74 1.74
C LYS A 83 9.44 -8.05 2.37
N ASP A 84 10.14 -7.18 1.62
CA ASP A 84 11.35 -6.50 2.10
C ASP A 84 11.09 -5.18 2.85
N ILE A 85 9.84 -4.72 2.92
CA ILE A 85 9.50 -3.51 3.67
C ILE A 85 9.50 -3.87 5.16
N PRO A 86 10.31 -3.25 6.03
CA PRO A 86 10.33 -3.61 7.45
C PRO A 86 8.98 -3.31 8.13
N VAL A 87 8.62 -4.07 9.17
CA VAL A 87 7.41 -3.84 9.99
C VAL A 87 7.40 -2.44 10.62
N ARG A 88 8.59 -1.97 11.04
CA ARG A 88 8.82 -0.61 11.55
C ARG A 88 9.87 0.10 10.69
N PRO A 89 9.49 0.69 9.55
CA PRO A 89 10.38 1.50 8.74
C PRO A 89 10.85 2.71 9.54
N ARG A 90 12.11 3.09 9.34
CA ARG A 90 12.61 4.36 9.87
C ARG A 90 11.93 5.51 9.12
N PRO A 91 11.55 6.60 9.79
CA PRO A 91 11.05 7.78 9.12
C PRO A 91 12.07 8.28 8.10
N THR A 92 11.63 8.63 6.90
CA THR A 92 12.45 9.37 5.94
C THR A 92 12.65 10.79 6.50
N GLU A 93 13.89 11.19 6.76
CA GLU A 93 14.21 12.58 7.14
C GLU A 93 14.00 13.49 5.93
N VAL A 94 12.89 14.23 5.89
CA VAL A 94 12.68 15.28 4.89
C VAL A 94 13.38 16.55 5.40
N ARG A 95 14.54 16.87 4.83
CA ARG A 95 15.18 18.17 5.03
C ARG A 95 14.49 19.20 4.15
N ILE A 96 13.62 20.01 4.75
CA ILE A 96 13.07 21.19 4.08
C ILE A 96 14.22 22.20 3.96
N ALA A 97 14.74 22.38 2.75
CA ALA A 97 15.62 23.50 2.47
C ALA A 97 14.80 24.78 2.59
N LYS A 98 15.10 25.62 3.59
CA LYS A 98 14.58 26.98 3.63
C LYS A 98 15.18 27.71 2.43
N GLU A 99 14.35 27.97 1.42
CA GLU A 99 14.67 28.98 0.41
C GLU A 99 14.81 30.32 1.13
N ASN A 100 16.02 30.87 1.12
CA ASN A 100 16.29 32.21 1.59
C ASN A 100 15.54 33.18 0.68
N ALA A 101 14.36 33.62 1.11
CA ALA A 101 13.74 34.82 0.57
C ALA A 101 14.61 36.01 1.01
N LEU A 102 15.55 36.38 0.13
CA LEU A 102 16.20 37.68 0.12
C LEU A 102 15.13 38.75 -0.12
N THR A 103 14.82 39.53 0.91
CA THR A 103 14.38 40.93 0.81
C THR A 103 14.77 41.66 2.07
#